data_AF-A0A3D4JKT8-F1
#
_entry.id   AF-A0A3D4JKT8-F1
#
_cell.length_a   1.000
_cell.length_b   1.000
_cell.length_c   1.000
_cell.angle_alpha   90.00
_cell.angle_beta   90.00
_cell.angle_gamma   90.00
#
_symmetry.space_group_name_H-M   'P 1'
#
loop_
_entity.id
_entity.type
_entity.pdbx_description
1 polymer ?
#
loop_
_entity_poly.entity_id
_entity_poly.type
_entity_poly.pdbx_seq_one_letter_code
_entity_poly.pdbx_strand_id
1 'polypeptide(L)'
;MTYKLITSVIMLIGLICLFNISPVSIFYDFEKFYNYSKEKREKNLENKKISLKKQADIIAGKKKTGFIARNFNDVSDLLKYRLVNTSMIKIYFISTLLAIGGIIISIAVKNIFLIPVLAVGFALLPVWIIKLREASYKKQLNAMLETALSGITTSYMRNNNIILAVEENMKHINYPLHSIFSKFVNENKLLDANIAAGIRNMKNQLDNPTFKEWCDAMIQCQSDHSLKITLFPIVNKFSEMKNIQAELDTIMMIPFQQFITMSVILASGLPVMWFINKDWFNILVTTMPGKFIIALSVVSLFASLNKAVSLCKPVEYKR
;
A
#
# COMPACT_ATOMS: atom_id res chain seq x y z
N MET A 1 13.05 0.26 -24.63
CA MET A 1 13.54 0.05 -23.25
C MET A 1 14.65 1.03 -22.89
N THR A 2 15.62 1.28 -23.78
CA THR A 2 16.70 2.28 -23.63
C THR A 2 16.21 3.73 -23.75
N TYR A 3 15.32 4.03 -24.69
CA TYR A 3 14.85 5.39 -24.96
C TYR A 3 14.12 6.05 -23.77
N LYS A 4 13.37 5.29 -22.95
CA LYS A 4 12.65 5.85 -21.78
C LYS A 4 13.59 6.20 -20.60
N LEU A 5 14.70 5.48 -20.48
CA LEU A 5 15.75 5.74 -19.49
C LEU A 5 16.61 6.93 -19.94
N ILE A 6 16.90 7.02 -21.24
CA ILE A 6 17.59 8.16 -21.85
C ILE A 6 16.76 9.43 -21.69
N THR A 7 15.44 9.39 -21.91
CA THR A 7 14.57 10.55 -21.68
C THR A 7 14.51 10.98 -20.21
N SER A 8 14.61 10.06 -19.25
CA SER A 8 14.64 10.46 -17.82
C SER A 8 15.98 11.09 -17.44
N VAL A 9 17.10 10.64 -18.02
CA VAL A 9 18.42 11.24 -17.82
C VAL A 9 18.49 12.62 -18.48
N ILE A 10 17.91 12.78 -19.68
CA ILE A 10 17.84 14.08 -20.37
C ILE A 10 16.91 15.06 -19.63
N MET A 11 15.79 14.60 -19.07
CA MET A 11 14.96 15.45 -18.19
C MET A 11 15.72 15.86 -16.92
N LEU A 12 16.51 14.95 -16.34
CA LEU A 12 17.35 15.22 -15.17
C LEU A 12 18.38 16.33 -15.48
N ILE A 13 19.04 16.23 -16.64
CA ILE A 13 20.03 17.21 -17.12
C ILE A 13 19.37 18.55 -17.47
N GLY A 14 18.21 18.51 -18.16
CA GLY A 14 17.45 19.70 -18.52
C GLY A 14 16.95 20.49 -17.31
N LEU A 15 16.56 19.78 -16.23
CA LEU A 15 16.09 20.42 -15.01
C LEU A 15 17.23 21.03 -14.17
N ILE A 16 18.44 20.45 -14.25
CA ILE A 16 19.65 21.01 -13.62
C ILE A 16 20.07 22.32 -14.30
N CYS A 17 19.94 22.42 -15.63
CA CYS A 17 20.18 23.66 -16.38
C CYS A 17 19.14 24.75 -16.11
N LEU A 18 17.86 24.39 -15.91
CA LEU A 18 16.76 25.35 -15.78
C LEU A 18 16.81 26.15 -14.46
N PHE A 19 17.39 25.59 -13.40
CA PHE A 19 17.44 26.23 -12.07
C PHE A 19 18.75 26.97 -11.75
N ASN A 20 19.66 27.14 -12.73
CA ASN A 20 20.96 27.82 -12.54
C ASN A 20 21.73 27.31 -11.30
N ILE A 21 21.67 25.99 -11.07
CA ILE A 21 22.29 25.31 -9.95
C ILE A 21 23.76 25.15 -10.28
N SER A 22 24.68 25.76 -9.52
CA SER A 22 26.10 25.41 -9.63
C SER A 22 26.25 23.95 -9.14
N PRO A 23 26.59 22.98 -10.01
CA PRO A 23 26.71 21.58 -9.60
C PRO A 23 27.82 21.38 -8.57
N VAL A 24 28.78 22.31 -8.58
CA VAL A 24 30.03 22.28 -7.84
C VAL A 24 29.81 22.46 -6.34
N SER A 25 29.01 23.44 -5.90
CA SER A 25 28.77 23.67 -4.46
C SER A 25 28.03 22.52 -3.78
N ILE A 26 27.05 21.93 -4.48
CA ILE A 26 26.30 20.75 -4.01
C ILE A 26 27.22 19.53 -3.93
N PHE A 27 28.10 19.35 -4.93
CA PHE A 27 29.03 18.24 -4.93
C PHE A 27 30.04 18.34 -3.79
N TYR A 28 30.58 19.54 -3.51
CA TYR A 28 31.51 19.75 -2.40
C TYR A 28 30.87 19.47 -1.03
N ASP A 29 29.66 19.97 -0.78
CA ASP A 29 28.97 19.73 0.50
C ASP A 29 28.54 18.25 0.65
N PHE A 30 28.12 17.62 -0.45
CA PHE A 30 27.74 16.20 -0.46
C PHE A 30 28.95 15.28 -0.30
N GLU A 31 30.06 15.58 -0.96
CA GLU A 31 31.33 14.83 -0.85
C GLU A 31 31.87 14.89 0.58
N LYS A 32 31.82 16.06 1.22
CA LYS A 32 32.21 16.23 2.63
C LYS A 32 31.32 15.40 3.57
N PHE A 33 30.00 15.40 3.36
CA PHE A 33 29.07 14.58 4.14
C PHE A 33 29.24 13.07 3.88
N TYR A 34 29.44 12.67 2.61
CA TYR A 34 29.63 11.29 2.20
C TYR A 34 30.90 10.71 2.83
N ASN A 35 32.01 11.45 2.77
CA ASN A 35 33.29 11.04 3.36
C ASN A 35 33.19 10.95 4.89
N TYR A 36 32.53 11.90 5.55
CA TYR A 36 32.27 11.84 7.00
C TYR A 36 31.40 10.63 7.41
N SER A 37 30.37 10.32 6.63
CA SER A 37 29.49 9.16 6.89
C SER A 37 30.21 7.83 6.63
N LYS A 38 31.04 7.76 5.58
CA LYS A 38 31.83 6.58 5.20
C LYS A 38 32.85 6.24 6.29
N GLU A 39 33.62 7.22 6.75
CA GLU A 39 34.63 7.02 7.80
C GLU A 39 33.99 6.53 9.12
N LYS A 40 32.84 7.09 9.51
CA LYS A 40 32.08 6.65 10.69
C LYS A 40 31.48 5.25 10.53
N ARG A 41 31.16 4.84 9.29
CA ARG A 41 30.58 3.54 8.97
C ARG A 41 31.65 2.44 8.92
N GLU A 42 32.83 2.74 8.40
CA GLU A 42 34.01 1.86 8.39
C GLU A 42 34.47 1.56 9.83
N LYS A 43 34.62 2.58 10.68
CA LYS A 43 34.91 2.41 12.12
C LYS A 43 33.87 1.59 12.89
N ASN A 44 32.60 1.61 12.46
CA ASN A 44 31.52 0.80 13.06
C ASN A 44 31.42 -0.61 12.47
N LEU A 45 31.96 -0.85 11.28
CA LEU A 45 31.95 -2.17 10.63
C LEU A 45 33.07 -3.05 11.18
N GLU A 46 34.24 -2.49 11.47
CA GLU A 46 35.37 -3.22 12.06
C GLU A 46 35.05 -3.78 13.46
N ASN A 47 34.15 -3.13 14.21
CA ASN A 47 33.76 -3.56 15.56
C ASN A 47 32.51 -4.44 15.65
N LYS A 48 31.90 -4.84 14.51
CA LYS A 48 30.57 -5.49 14.54
C LYS A 48 30.66 -7.01 14.50
N LYS A 49 30.71 -7.64 15.68
CA LYS A 49 30.36 -9.07 15.82
C LYS A 49 28.93 -9.30 15.31
N ILE A 50 28.79 -10.22 14.35
CA ILE A 50 27.50 -10.58 13.76
C ILE A 50 26.65 -11.28 14.83
N SER A 51 25.59 -10.62 15.32
CA SER A 51 24.65 -11.18 16.29
C SER A 51 24.12 -12.55 15.85
N LEU A 52 24.05 -13.52 16.77
CA LEU A 52 23.54 -14.88 16.56
C LEU A 52 22.13 -14.89 15.95
N LYS A 53 21.30 -13.89 16.27
CA LYS A 53 19.98 -13.69 15.66
C LYS A 53 20.06 -13.48 14.14
N LYS A 54 21.12 -12.81 13.67
CA LYS A 54 21.37 -12.54 12.25
C LYS A 54 21.84 -13.80 11.51
N GLN A 55 22.49 -14.73 12.19
CA GLN A 55 22.86 -16.03 11.61
C GLN A 55 21.62 -16.96 11.54
N ALA A 56 20.80 -16.98 12.58
CA ALA A 56 19.53 -17.71 12.59
C ALA A 56 18.55 -17.23 11.50
N ASP A 57 18.45 -15.92 11.26
CA ASP A 57 17.58 -15.36 10.21
C ASP A 57 18.05 -15.73 8.78
N ILE A 58 19.37 -15.89 8.58
CA ILE A 58 19.96 -16.31 7.29
C ILE A 58 19.69 -17.79 7.04
N ILE A 59 19.81 -18.64 8.07
CA ILE A 59 19.52 -20.08 8.00
C ILE A 59 18.02 -20.33 7.78
N ALA A 60 17.14 -19.49 8.34
CA ALA A 60 15.69 -19.58 8.17
C ALA A 60 15.15 -19.01 6.83
N GLY A 61 16.02 -18.65 5.88
CA GLY A 61 15.60 -18.14 4.55
C GLY A 61 14.97 -16.74 4.55
N LYS A 62 14.89 -16.05 5.70
CA LYS A 62 14.34 -14.70 5.82
C LYS A 62 15.41 -13.67 5.47
N LYS A 63 15.56 -13.35 4.17
CA LYS A 63 16.35 -12.18 3.74
C LYS A 63 15.79 -10.94 4.46
N LYS A 64 16.56 -10.34 5.37
CA LYS A 64 16.26 -9.02 5.95
C LYS A 64 16.36 -7.97 4.84
N THR A 65 15.31 -7.84 4.04
CA THR A 65 15.17 -6.75 3.08
C THR A 65 15.12 -5.44 3.87
N GLY A 66 15.93 -4.46 3.48
CA GLY A 66 15.92 -3.13 4.11
C GLY A 66 14.52 -2.50 4.08
N PHE A 67 14.25 -1.52 4.96
CA PHE A 67 12.92 -0.91 5.11
C PHE A 67 12.27 -0.47 3.78
N ILE A 68 13.05 0.11 2.87
CA ILE A 68 12.60 0.53 1.54
C ILE A 68 12.27 -0.70 0.68
N ALA A 69 13.20 -1.65 0.58
CA ALA A 69 13.02 -2.87 -0.21
C ALA A 69 11.81 -3.70 0.27
N ARG A 70 11.60 -3.79 1.59
CA ARG A 70 10.42 -4.45 2.16
C ARG A 70 9.13 -3.77 1.71
N ASN A 71 9.08 -2.44 1.76
CA ASN A 71 7.89 -1.68 1.36
C ASN A 71 7.54 -1.88 -0.12
N PHE A 72 8.54 -1.87 -1.02
CA PHE A 72 8.33 -2.14 -2.45
C PHE A 72 8.03 -3.61 -2.74
N ASN A 73 8.65 -4.55 -2.03
CA ASN A 73 8.35 -5.98 -2.17
C ASN A 73 6.93 -6.30 -1.74
N ASP A 74 6.47 -5.75 -0.60
CA ASP A 74 5.08 -5.89 -0.16
C ASP A 74 4.13 -5.45 -1.29
N VAL A 75 4.36 -4.28 -1.90
CA VAL A 75 3.53 -3.79 -3.02
C VAL A 75 3.67 -4.67 -4.26
N SER A 76 4.86 -5.21 -4.53
CA SER A 76 5.07 -6.16 -5.62
C SER A 76 4.24 -7.41 -5.46
N ASP A 77 4.18 -7.96 -4.25
CA ASP A 77 3.43 -9.16 -3.96
C ASP A 77 1.94 -8.85 -4.06
N LEU A 78 1.49 -7.72 -3.49
CA LEU A 78 0.12 -7.24 -3.63
C LEU A 78 -0.32 -7.07 -5.09
N LEU A 79 0.56 -6.59 -5.98
CA LEU A 79 0.28 -6.43 -7.40
C LEU A 79 0.40 -7.72 -8.21
N LYS A 80 1.16 -8.72 -7.74
CA LYS A 80 1.18 -10.05 -8.37
C LYS A 80 -0.09 -10.84 -8.06
N TYR A 81 -0.58 -10.74 -6.82
CA TYR A 81 -1.81 -11.41 -6.39
C TYR A 81 -3.09 -10.67 -6.83
N ARG A 82 -2.99 -9.39 -7.19
CA ARG A 82 -4.14 -8.57 -7.60
C ARG A 82 -4.04 -8.21 -9.08
N LEU A 83 -5.13 -8.36 -9.82
CA LEU A 83 -5.35 -7.83 -11.17
C LEU A 83 -5.43 -6.26 -11.21
N VAL A 84 -4.64 -5.53 -10.41
CA VAL A 84 -4.57 -4.08 -10.59
C VAL A 84 -3.79 -3.83 -11.87
N ASN A 85 -4.43 -3.15 -12.81
CA ASN A 85 -3.84 -2.77 -14.09
C ASN A 85 -2.70 -1.73 -13.96
N THR A 86 -2.22 -1.47 -12.73
CA THR A 86 -1.06 -0.63 -12.45
C THR A 86 0.20 -1.47 -12.44
N SER A 87 0.93 -1.41 -13.55
CA SER A 87 2.27 -1.99 -13.65
C SER A 87 3.21 -1.42 -12.58
N MET A 88 4.04 -2.29 -11.98
CA MET A 88 5.13 -1.90 -11.06
C MET A 88 6.01 -0.79 -11.64
N ILE A 89 6.20 -0.77 -12.96
CA ILE A 89 6.96 0.26 -13.68
C ILE A 89 6.39 1.66 -13.44
N LYS A 90 5.06 1.83 -13.44
CA LYS A 90 4.40 3.12 -13.17
C LYS A 90 4.69 3.59 -11.75
N ILE A 91 4.69 2.67 -10.78
CA ILE A 91 4.96 2.98 -9.37
C ILE A 91 6.41 3.42 -9.20
N TYR A 92 7.36 2.66 -9.74
CA TYR A 92 8.77 3.04 -9.72
C TYR A 92 8.97 4.41 -10.38
N PHE A 93 8.35 4.67 -11.53
CA PHE A 93 8.44 5.96 -12.21
C PHE A 93 7.92 7.12 -11.36
N ILE A 94 6.72 6.97 -10.77
CA ILE A 94 6.13 7.99 -9.88
C ILE A 94 7.00 8.19 -8.63
N SER A 95 7.49 7.11 -8.02
CA SER A 95 8.41 7.17 -6.88
C SER A 95 9.70 7.93 -7.20
N THR A 96 10.32 7.67 -8.35
CA THR A 96 11.53 8.37 -8.79
C THR A 96 11.25 9.85 -9.05
N LEU A 97 10.13 10.19 -9.70
CA LEU A 97 9.73 11.57 -9.94
C LEU A 97 9.53 12.34 -8.63
N LEU A 98 8.84 11.72 -7.67
CA LEU A 98 8.62 12.30 -6.33
C LEU A 98 9.93 12.45 -5.55
N ALA A 99 10.86 11.49 -5.66
CA ALA A 99 12.17 11.57 -5.03
C ALA A 99 12.98 12.76 -5.56
N ILE A 100 12.98 12.96 -6.88
CA ILE A 100 13.61 14.12 -7.53
C ILE A 100 12.97 15.43 -7.03
N GLY A 101 11.64 15.48 -6.96
CA GLY A 101 10.90 16.60 -6.36
C GLY A 101 11.36 16.92 -4.93
N GLY A 102 11.55 15.89 -4.09
CA GLY A 102 12.06 16.05 -2.73
C GLY A 102 13.49 16.61 -2.67
N ILE A 103 14.36 16.20 -3.61
CA ILE A 103 15.72 16.74 -3.73
C ILE A 103 15.69 18.22 -4.11
N ILE A 104 14.86 18.60 -5.10
CA ILE A 104 14.71 19.99 -5.54
C ILE A 104 14.23 20.88 -4.39
N ILE A 105 13.23 20.45 -3.63
CA ILE A 105 12.72 21.18 -2.46
C ILE A 105 13.83 21.35 -1.42
N SER A 106 14.61 20.30 -1.16
CA SER A 106 15.71 20.36 -0.18
C SER A 106 16.79 21.36 -0.59
N ILE A 107 17.08 21.44 -1.89
CA ILE A 107 18.03 22.41 -2.46
C ILE A 107 17.46 23.83 -2.38
N ALA A 108 16.18 24.03 -2.68
CA ALA A 108 15.51 25.33 -2.58
C ALA A 108 15.56 25.88 -1.14
N VAL A 109 15.42 25.00 -0.14
CA VAL A 109 15.52 25.33 1.29
C VAL A 109 16.98 25.48 1.76
N LYS A 110 17.97 25.17 0.90
CA LYS A 110 19.42 25.18 1.21
C LYS A 110 19.78 24.35 2.44
N ASN A 111 19.10 23.21 2.63
CA ASN A 111 19.34 22.28 3.73
C ASN A 111 19.81 20.91 3.22
N ILE A 112 21.11 20.63 3.37
CA ILE A 112 21.71 19.38 2.87
C ILE A 112 21.25 18.13 3.64
N PHE A 113 20.96 18.27 4.94
CA PHE A 113 20.46 17.15 5.75
C PHE A 113 19.07 16.69 5.30
N LEU A 114 18.33 17.57 4.64
CA LEU A 114 16.98 17.31 4.18
C LEU A 114 16.95 16.46 2.89
N ILE A 115 18.02 16.50 2.09
CA ILE A 115 18.12 15.80 0.80
C ILE A 115 17.81 14.30 0.92
N PRO A 116 18.52 13.49 1.74
CA PRO A 116 18.22 12.07 1.84
C PRO A 116 16.86 11.79 2.47
N VAL A 117 16.41 12.66 3.38
CA VAL A 117 15.14 12.49 4.10
C VAL A 117 13.94 12.68 3.17
N LEU A 118 13.90 13.79 2.43
CA LEU A 118 12.83 14.08 1.47
C LEU A 118 12.86 13.13 0.29
N ALA A 119 14.04 12.80 -0.24
CA ALA A 119 14.16 11.87 -1.35
C ALA A 119 13.57 10.49 -1.01
N VAL A 120 13.95 9.93 0.14
CA VAL A 120 13.43 8.62 0.59
C VAL A 120 11.96 8.72 1.00
N GLY A 121 11.58 9.76 1.74
CA GLY A 121 10.21 9.95 2.20
C GLY A 121 9.22 10.08 1.04
N PHE A 122 9.53 10.91 0.04
CA PHE A 122 8.68 11.10 -1.12
C PHE A 122 8.66 9.88 -2.05
N ALA A 123 9.77 9.15 -2.19
CA ALA A 123 9.79 7.90 -2.94
C ALA A 123 8.83 6.84 -2.38
N LEU A 124 8.59 6.86 -1.06
CA LEU A 124 7.72 5.90 -0.35
C LEU A 124 6.24 6.30 -0.33
N LEU A 125 5.90 7.57 -0.58
CA LEU A 125 4.50 8.03 -0.63
C LEU A 125 3.59 7.18 -1.54
N PRO A 126 3.92 6.90 -2.82
CA PRO A 126 3.04 6.09 -3.67
C PRO A 126 2.88 4.65 -3.16
N VAL A 127 3.90 4.10 -2.50
CA VAL A 127 3.83 2.77 -1.88
C VAL A 127 2.81 2.77 -0.74
N TRP A 128 2.85 3.78 0.14
CA TRP A 128 1.89 3.90 1.23
C TRP A 128 0.46 4.10 0.73
N ILE A 129 0.26 4.91 -0.32
CA ILE A 129 -1.06 5.12 -0.93
C ILE A 129 -1.63 3.80 -1.46
N ILE A 130 -0.82 2.96 -2.09
CA ILE A 130 -1.28 1.65 -2.61
C ILE A 130 -1.69 0.73 -1.46
N LYS A 131 -0.90 0.70 -0.37
CA LYS A 131 -1.24 -0.08 0.84
C LYS A 131 -2.56 0.38 1.46
N LEU A 132 -2.82 1.68 1.53
CA LEU A 132 -4.10 2.21 2.01
C LEU A 132 -5.26 1.86 1.08
N ARG A 133 -5.08 2.02 -0.24
CA ARG A 133 -6.09 1.62 -1.23
C ARG A 133 -6.38 0.13 -1.22
N GLU A 134 -5.39 -0.70 -0.86
CA GLU A 134 -5.57 -2.13 -0.74
C GLU A 134 -6.63 -2.49 0.30
N ALA A 135 -6.53 -1.87 1.47
CA ALA A 135 -7.46 -2.02 2.58
C ALA A 135 -8.89 -1.63 2.18
N SER A 136 -9.05 -0.43 1.61
CA SER A 136 -10.35 0.05 1.16
C SER A 136 -10.96 -0.85 0.08
N TYR A 137 -10.13 -1.37 -0.83
CA TYR A 137 -10.60 -2.30 -1.85
C TYR A 137 -11.07 -3.64 -1.27
N LYS A 138 -10.32 -4.24 -0.32
CA LYS A 138 -10.74 -5.49 0.35
C LYS A 138 -12.09 -5.31 1.05
N LYS A 139 -12.27 -4.19 1.74
CA LYS A 139 -13.55 -3.80 2.35
C LYS A 139 -14.68 -3.68 1.32
N GLN A 140 -14.46 -2.95 0.23
CA GLN A 140 -15.46 -2.76 -0.81
C GLN A 140 -15.85 -4.10 -1.46
N LEU A 141 -14.86 -4.95 -1.73
CA LEU A 141 -15.07 -6.29 -2.28
C LEU A 141 -15.90 -7.16 -1.32
N ASN A 142 -15.61 -7.13 -0.02
CA ASN A 142 -16.38 -7.87 0.98
C ASN A 142 -17.84 -7.42 1.05
N ALA A 143 -18.10 -6.11 0.97
CA ALA A 143 -19.47 -5.59 0.94
C ALA A 143 -20.22 -5.99 -0.34
N MET A 144 -19.55 -5.95 -1.49
CA MET A 144 -20.13 -6.41 -2.76
C MET A 144 -20.41 -7.92 -2.73
N LEU A 145 -19.53 -8.72 -2.13
CA LEU A 145 -19.73 -10.15 -1.94
C LEU A 145 -20.91 -10.43 -1.03
N GLU A 146 -21.04 -9.74 0.10
CA GLU A 146 -22.18 -9.88 1.01
C GLU A 146 -23.51 -9.70 0.25
N THR A 147 -23.65 -8.59 -0.48
CA THR A 147 -24.87 -8.29 -1.23
C THR A 147 -25.13 -9.31 -2.33
N ALA A 148 -24.10 -9.68 -3.10
CA ALA A 148 -24.22 -10.65 -4.19
C ALA A 148 -24.58 -12.05 -3.66
N LEU A 149 -23.85 -12.55 -2.67
CA LEU A 149 -24.06 -13.89 -2.13
C LEU A 149 -25.38 -14.01 -1.38
N SER A 150 -25.83 -12.96 -0.69
CA SER A 150 -27.15 -12.95 -0.05
C SER A 150 -28.28 -13.04 -1.08
N GLY A 151 -28.20 -12.26 -2.17
CA GLY A 151 -29.15 -12.33 -3.28
C GLY A 151 -29.15 -13.71 -3.95
N ILE A 152 -27.97 -14.24 -4.30
CA ILE A 152 -27.81 -15.56 -4.93
C ILE A 152 -28.33 -16.66 -4.02
N THR A 153 -27.98 -16.64 -2.72
CA THR A 153 -28.41 -17.66 -1.76
C THR A 153 -29.93 -17.66 -1.62
N THR A 154 -30.56 -16.48 -1.55
CA THR A 154 -32.02 -16.35 -1.48
C THR A 154 -32.70 -16.91 -2.74
N SER A 155 -32.22 -16.56 -3.93
CA SER A 155 -32.73 -17.12 -5.19
C SER A 155 -32.49 -18.63 -5.29
N TYR A 156 -31.35 -19.12 -4.78
CA TYR A 156 -31.02 -20.54 -4.78
C TYR A 156 -31.94 -21.35 -3.87
N MET A 157 -32.31 -20.83 -2.69
CA MET A 157 -33.28 -21.48 -1.81
C MET A 157 -34.64 -21.70 -2.48
N ARG A 158 -35.05 -20.76 -3.34
CA ARG A 158 -36.31 -20.78 -4.06
C ARG A 158 -36.30 -21.78 -5.22
N ASN A 159 -35.24 -21.75 -6.03
CA ASN A 159 -35.23 -22.43 -7.32
C ASN A 159 -34.39 -23.72 -7.35
N ASN A 160 -33.60 -24.00 -6.29
CA ASN A 160 -32.60 -25.10 -6.19
C ASN A 160 -31.61 -25.17 -7.38
N ASN A 161 -31.56 -24.13 -8.21
CA ASN A 161 -30.70 -24.06 -9.39
C ASN A 161 -29.78 -22.86 -9.26
N ILE A 162 -28.48 -23.13 -9.08
CA ILE A 162 -27.48 -22.08 -8.87
C ILE A 162 -27.24 -21.24 -10.13
N ILE A 163 -27.35 -21.83 -11.33
CA ILE A 163 -27.16 -21.09 -12.58
C ILE A 163 -28.25 -20.03 -12.71
N LEU A 164 -29.51 -20.44 -12.51
CA LEU A 164 -30.65 -19.52 -12.52
C LEU A 164 -30.55 -18.47 -11.40
N ALA A 165 -30.15 -18.88 -10.20
CA ALA A 165 -30.00 -17.97 -9.06
C ALA A 165 -28.92 -16.90 -9.29
N VAL A 166 -27.81 -17.25 -9.94
CA VAL A 166 -26.79 -16.27 -10.33
C VAL A 166 -27.32 -15.37 -11.43
N GLU A 167 -27.95 -15.92 -12.47
CA GLU A 167 -28.50 -15.17 -13.62
C GLU A 167 -29.53 -14.12 -13.19
N GLU A 168 -30.43 -14.46 -12.27
CA GLU A 168 -31.42 -13.53 -11.69
C GLU A 168 -30.76 -12.34 -10.98
N ASN A 169 -29.63 -12.59 -10.29
CA ASN A 169 -28.95 -11.57 -9.48
C ASN A 169 -27.89 -10.77 -10.26
N MET A 170 -27.54 -11.16 -11.49
CA MET A 170 -26.48 -10.51 -12.29
C MET A 170 -26.66 -8.99 -12.43
N LYS A 171 -27.92 -8.51 -12.56
CA LYS A 171 -28.23 -7.08 -12.68
C LYS A 171 -27.87 -6.26 -11.44
N HIS A 172 -27.75 -6.90 -10.29
CA HIS A 172 -27.44 -6.26 -9.00
C HIS A 172 -25.97 -6.44 -8.60
N ILE A 173 -25.18 -7.20 -9.38
CA ILE A 173 -23.76 -7.44 -9.12
C ILE A 173 -22.94 -6.38 -9.86
N ASN A 174 -22.15 -5.61 -9.10
CA ASN A 174 -21.24 -4.62 -9.65
C ASN A 174 -19.91 -5.24 -10.12
N TYR A 175 -19.18 -4.53 -10.99
CA TYR A 175 -17.80 -4.89 -11.35
C TYR A 175 -16.87 -4.77 -10.12
N PRO A 176 -15.88 -5.69 -9.90
CA PRO A 176 -15.41 -6.77 -10.77
C PRO A 176 -16.12 -8.11 -10.62
N LEU A 177 -16.93 -8.31 -9.58
CA LEU A 177 -17.62 -9.58 -9.32
C LEU A 177 -18.51 -10.01 -10.49
N HIS A 178 -19.15 -9.05 -11.17
CA HIS A 178 -19.96 -9.31 -12.36
C HIS A 178 -19.21 -10.12 -13.42
N SER A 179 -17.92 -9.82 -13.66
CA SER A 179 -17.13 -10.54 -14.66
C SER A 179 -16.91 -12.01 -14.29
N ILE A 180 -16.73 -12.29 -13.00
CA ILE A 180 -16.49 -13.63 -12.46
C ILE A 180 -17.77 -14.46 -12.54
N PHE A 181 -18.90 -13.92 -12.06
CA PHE A 181 -20.20 -14.61 -12.09
C PHE A 181 -20.75 -14.77 -13.51
N SER A 182 -20.56 -13.78 -14.39
CA SER A 182 -20.94 -13.90 -15.80
C SER A 182 -20.16 -15.00 -16.52
N LYS A 183 -18.85 -15.10 -16.25
CA LYS A 183 -18.03 -16.19 -16.77
C LYS A 183 -18.52 -17.56 -16.29
N PHE A 184 -18.85 -17.69 -15.00
CA PHE A 184 -19.45 -18.92 -14.45
C PHE A 184 -20.75 -19.30 -15.17
N VAL A 185 -21.70 -18.37 -15.33
CA VAL A 185 -22.97 -18.65 -16.02
C VAL A 185 -22.72 -19.07 -17.47
N ASN A 186 -21.85 -18.36 -18.20
CA ASN A 186 -21.56 -18.66 -19.60
C ASN A 186 -20.88 -20.02 -19.78
N GLU A 187 -19.90 -20.37 -18.94
CA GLU A 187 -19.19 -21.66 -19.00
C GLU A 187 -20.13 -22.84 -18.71
N ASN A 188 -21.01 -22.72 -17.71
CA ASN A 188 -21.91 -23.82 -17.31
C ASN A 188 -23.18 -23.91 -18.17
N LYS A 189 -23.51 -22.87 -18.94
CA LYS A 189 -24.66 -22.86 -19.86
C LYS A 189 -24.28 -23.31 -21.28
N LEU A 190 -23.02 -23.11 -21.70
CA LEU A 190 -22.59 -23.30 -23.10
C LEU A 190 -21.51 -24.38 -23.30
N LEU A 191 -20.70 -24.72 -22.28
CA LEU A 191 -19.49 -25.56 -22.47
C LEU A 191 -19.53 -26.87 -21.68
N ASP A 192 -19.87 -26.84 -20.39
CA ASP A 192 -19.68 -27.99 -19.50
C ASP A 192 -20.78 -28.07 -18.43
N ALA A 193 -21.45 -29.21 -18.29
CA ALA A 193 -22.55 -29.41 -17.33
C ALA A 193 -22.07 -29.61 -15.88
N ASN A 194 -20.75 -29.61 -15.63
CA ASN A 194 -20.18 -29.82 -14.32
C ASN A 194 -20.16 -28.52 -13.48
N ILE A 195 -21.32 -28.23 -12.88
CA ILE A 195 -21.54 -27.10 -11.98
C ILE A 195 -20.46 -27.01 -10.88
N ALA A 196 -20.03 -28.16 -10.33
CA ALA A 196 -19.01 -28.18 -9.28
C ALA A 196 -17.63 -27.74 -9.79
N ALA A 197 -17.26 -28.07 -11.04
CA ALA A 197 -16.03 -27.58 -11.66
C ALA A 197 -16.10 -26.06 -11.92
N GLY A 198 -17.25 -25.56 -12.38
CA GLY A 198 -17.51 -24.12 -12.53
C GLY A 198 -17.35 -23.34 -11.23
N ILE A 199 -17.91 -23.87 -10.12
CA ILE A 199 -17.77 -23.24 -8.80
C ILE A 199 -16.30 -23.25 -8.32
N ARG A 200 -15.54 -24.33 -8.58
CA ARG A 200 -14.09 -24.37 -8.27
C ARG A 200 -13.28 -23.36 -9.07
N ASN A 201 -13.60 -23.18 -10.35
CA ASN A 201 -12.94 -22.16 -11.18
C ASN A 201 -13.22 -20.75 -10.66
N MET A 202 -14.45 -20.50 -10.21
CA MET A 202 -14.83 -19.24 -9.56
C MET A 202 -14.10 -19.04 -8.22
N LYS A 203 -14.01 -20.08 -7.39
CA LYS A 203 -13.29 -20.09 -6.10
C LYS A 203 -11.83 -19.64 -6.24
N ASN A 204 -11.16 -20.03 -7.32
CA ASN A 204 -9.74 -19.70 -7.56
C ASN A 204 -9.52 -18.27 -8.08
N GLN A 205 -10.55 -17.60 -8.60
CA GLN A 205 -10.45 -16.23 -9.11
C GLN A 205 -10.49 -15.17 -8.01
N LEU A 206 -10.94 -15.53 -6.81
CA LEU A 206 -11.11 -14.59 -5.70
C LEU A 206 -10.38 -15.05 -4.43
N ASP A 207 -9.44 -14.25 -3.97
CA ASP A 207 -8.73 -14.54 -2.72
C ASP A 207 -9.47 -13.95 -1.50
N ASN A 208 -10.62 -14.53 -1.19
CA ASN A 208 -11.37 -14.25 0.03
C ASN A 208 -11.71 -15.56 0.76
N PRO A 209 -11.34 -15.72 2.04
CA PRO A 209 -11.52 -16.99 2.76
C PRO A 209 -13.00 -17.35 2.94
N THR A 210 -13.85 -16.38 3.28
CA THR A 210 -15.30 -16.59 3.45
C THR A 210 -15.98 -16.93 2.12
N PHE A 211 -15.51 -16.38 1.01
CA PHE A 211 -16.00 -16.74 -0.32
C PHE A 211 -15.61 -18.17 -0.71
N LYS A 212 -14.39 -18.58 -0.38
CA LYS A 212 -13.92 -19.96 -0.61
C LYS A 212 -14.75 -20.95 0.20
N GLU A 213 -15.05 -20.62 1.45
CA GLU A 213 -15.93 -21.40 2.33
C GLU A 213 -17.35 -21.50 1.75
N TRP A 214 -17.91 -20.39 1.26
CA TRP A 214 -19.21 -20.39 0.58
C TRP A 214 -19.20 -21.25 -0.69
N CYS A 215 -18.15 -21.19 -1.51
CA CYS A 215 -18.01 -22.03 -2.70
C CYS A 215 -17.93 -23.52 -2.34
N ASP A 216 -17.20 -23.87 -1.27
CA ASP A 216 -17.09 -25.26 -0.81
C ASP A 216 -18.43 -25.80 -0.28
N ALA A 217 -19.18 -24.97 0.45
CA ALA A 217 -20.54 -25.31 0.87
C ALA A 217 -21.49 -25.45 -0.33
N MET A 218 -21.39 -24.57 -1.33
CA MET A 218 -22.21 -24.65 -2.56
C MET A 218 -21.94 -25.92 -3.37
N ILE A 219 -20.68 -26.38 -3.44
CA ILE A 219 -20.31 -27.64 -4.08
C ILE A 219 -20.94 -28.81 -3.33
N GLN A 220 -20.89 -28.81 -1.99
CA GLN A 220 -21.56 -29.84 -1.18
C GLN A 220 -23.08 -29.84 -1.41
N CYS A 221 -23.68 -28.65 -1.57
CA CYS A 221 -25.10 -28.51 -1.89
C CYS A 221 -25.49 -29.03 -3.29
N GLN A 222 -24.52 -29.24 -4.19
CA GLN A 222 -24.79 -29.91 -5.47
C GLN A 222 -24.92 -31.43 -5.31
N SER A 223 -24.24 -32.00 -4.32
CA SER A 223 -24.35 -33.43 -4.00
C SER A 223 -25.55 -33.73 -3.10
N ASP A 224 -25.89 -32.81 -2.20
CA ASP A 224 -27.03 -32.93 -1.30
C ASP A 224 -27.75 -31.57 -1.13
N HIS A 225 -28.95 -31.48 -1.70
CA HIS A 225 -29.77 -30.26 -1.64
C HIS A 225 -30.34 -29.95 -0.24
N SER A 226 -30.33 -30.91 0.69
CA SER A 226 -30.77 -30.69 2.08
C SER A 226 -29.83 -29.75 2.85
N LEU A 227 -28.56 -29.68 2.44
CA LEU A 227 -27.53 -28.83 3.03
C LEU A 227 -27.70 -27.34 2.73
N LYS A 228 -28.67 -26.95 1.90
CA LYS A 228 -28.84 -25.55 1.48
C LYS A 228 -29.00 -24.56 2.66
N ILE A 229 -29.52 -25.01 3.80
CA ILE A 229 -29.70 -24.19 5.01
C ILE A 229 -28.34 -23.74 5.60
N THR A 230 -27.24 -24.47 5.34
CA THR A 230 -25.90 -24.12 5.85
C THR A 230 -25.27 -22.90 5.16
N LEU A 231 -25.86 -22.43 4.05
CA LEU A 231 -25.39 -21.24 3.33
C LEU A 231 -25.71 -19.93 4.07
N PHE A 232 -26.84 -19.86 4.78
CA PHE A 232 -27.25 -18.64 5.50
C PHE A 232 -26.25 -18.20 6.58
N PRO A 233 -25.76 -19.10 7.48
CA PRO A 233 -24.72 -18.74 8.44
C PRO A 233 -23.43 -18.23 7.79
N ILE A 234 -23.04 -18.78 6.63
CA ILE A 234 -21.83 -18.36 5.90
C ILE A 234 -22.02 -16.96 5.30
N VAL A 235 -23.21 -16.65 4.78
CA VAL A 235 -23.56 -15.31 4.29
C VAL A 235 -23.63 -14.30 5.44
N ASN A 236 -24.20 -14.69 6.59
CA ASN A 236 -24.26 -13.82 7.77
C ASN A 236 -22.88 -13.46 8.31
N LYS A 237 -21.88 -14.35 8.17
CA LYS A 237 -20.48 -14.04 8.46
C LYS A 237 -19.93 -12.89 7.62
N PHE A 238 -20.42 -12.67 6.39
CA PHE A 238 -20.08 -11.47 5.61
C PHE A 238 -20.70 -10.20 6.19
N SER A 239 -21.93 -10.26 6.69
CA SER A 239 -22.58 -9.14 7.39
C SER A 239 -21.90 -8.81 8.72
N GLU A 240 -21.47 -9.82 9.48
CA GLU A 240 -20.65 -9.65 10.69
C GLU A 240 -19.30 -9.00 10.35
N MET A 241 -18.63 -9.47 9.27
CA MET A 241 -17.41 -8.84 8.77
C MET A 241 -17.63 -7.37 8.38
N LYS A 242 -18.77 -7.02 7.79
CA LYS A 242 -19.11 -5.62 7.48
C LYS A 242 -19.30 -4.77 8.73
N ASN A 243 -20.00 -5.28 9.74
CA ASN A 243 -20.24 -4.53 10.97
C ASN A 243 -18.94 -4.27 11.74
N ILE A 244 -18.09 -5.30 11.88
CA ILE A 244 -16.75 -5.19 12.45
C ILE A 244 -15.89 -4.21 11.64
N GLN A 245 -16.03 -4.19 10.32
CA GLN A 245 -15.29 -3.28 9.46
C GLN A 245 -15.71 -1.80 9.63
N ALA A 246 -16.98 -1.53 9.97
CA ALA A 246 -17.47 -0.19 10.28
C ALA A 246 -16.92 0.33 11.63
N GLU A 247 -16.80 -0.55 12.63
CA GLU A 247 -16.09 -0.25 13.87
C GLU A 247 -14.60 0.03 13.61
N LEU A 248 -13.98 -0.77 12.73
CA LEU A 248 -12.59 -0.55 12.33
C LEU A 248 -12.39 0.76 11.56
N ASP A 249 -13.32 1.21 10.73
CA ASP A 249 -13.18 2.51 10.05
C ASP A 249 -13.12 3.67 11.04
N THR A 250 -13.97 3.60 12.07
CA THR A 250 -13.97 4.57 13.16
C THR A 250 -12.61 4.57 13.86
N ILE A 251 -12.04 3.39 14.12
CA ILE A 251 -10.72 3.25 14.73
C ILE A 251 -9.58 3.67 13.78
N MET A 252 -9.70 3.46 12.47
CA MET A 252 -8.67 3.81 11.46
C MET A 252 -8.61 5.31 11.15
N MET A 253 -9.74 6.02 11.25
CA MET A 253 -9.79 7.46 11.00
C MET A 253 -9.05 8.24 12.09
N ILE A 254 -9.12 7.78 13.35
CA ILE A 254 -8.48 8.39 14.51
C ILE A 254 -6.94 8.55 14.36
N PRO A 255 -6.14 7.50 14.11
CA PRO A 255 -4.68 7.62 14.00
C PRO A 255 -4.26 8.46 12.80
N PHE A 256 -5.01 8.41 11.70
CA PHE A 256 -4.71 9.22 10.52
C PHE A 256 -5.03 10.70 10.76
N GLN A 257 -6.16 11.01 11.39
CA GLN A 257 -6.50 12.37 11.82
C GLN A 257 -5.46 12.92 12.81
N GLN A 258 -5.07 12.15 13.83
CA GLN A 258 -4.03 12.56 14.77
C GLN A 258 -2.71 12.86 14.06
N PHE A 259 -2.30 12.01 13.11
CA PHE A 259 -1.13 12.26 12.29
C PHE A 259 -1.25 13.58 11.49
N ILE A 260 -2.40 13.84 10.86
CA ILE A 260 -2.63 15.09 10.12
C ILE A 260 -2.54 16.29 11.07
N THR A 261 -3.25 16.25 12.21
CA THR A 261 -3.23 17.33 13.20
C THR A 261 -1.81 17.64 13.67
N MET A 262 -1.04 16.61 14.05
CA MET A 262 0.36 16.80 14.48
C MET A 262 1.26 17.34 13.35
N SER A 263 1.05 16.87 12.11
CA SER A 263 1.81 17.32 10.96
C SER A 263 1.51 18.79 10.61
N VAL A 264 0.25 19.20 10.69
CA VAL A 264 -0.18 20.58 10.46
C VAL A 264 0.40 21.51 11.52
N ILE A 265 0.37 21.12 12.81
CA ILE A 265 0.96 21.89 13.90
C ILE A 265 2.48 22.06 13.71
N LEU A 266 3.18 20.98 13.34
CA LEU A 266 4.62 21.04 13.12
C LEU A 266 4.97 21.89 11.89
N ALA A 267 4.21 21.77 10.80
CA ALA A 267 4.40 22.57 9.59
C ALA A 267 4.07 24.06 9.81
N SER A 268 3.05 24.38 10.61
CA SER A 268 2.66 25.76 10.93
C SER A 268 3.65 26.45 11.88
N GLY A 269 4.44 25.69 12.65
CA GLY A 269 5.47 26.23 13.53
C GLY A 269 6.52 27.10 12.81
N LEU A 270 6.89 26.76 11.57
CA LEU A 270 7.86 27.54 10.78
C LEU A 270 7.29 28.91 10.33
N PRO A 271 6.11 28.99 9.69
CA PRO A 271 5.42 30.26 9.42
C PRO A 271 5.16 31.11 10.67
N VAL A 272 4.75 30.48 11.77
CA VAL A 272 4.48 31.19 13.03
C VAL A 272 5.75 31.83 13.58
N MET A 273 6.89 31.12 13.56
CA MET A 273 8.17 31.71 13.94
C MET A 273 8.56 32.87 13.03
N TRP A 274 8.34 32.76 11.72
CA TRP A 274 8.60 33.86 10.79
C TRP A 274 7.77 35.11 11.09
N PHE A 275 6.50 34.93 11.52
CA PHE A 275 5.61 36.04 11.86
C PHE A 275 5.97 36.70 13.20
N ILE A 276 6.31 35.90 14.21
CA ILE A 276 6.61 36.40 15.57
C ILE A 276 8.00 37.03 15.62
N ASN A 277 9.04 36.34 15.13
CA ASN A 277 10.42 36.81 15.22
C ASN A 277 11.27 36.28 14.06
N LYS A 278 11.59 37.18 13.12
CA LYS A 278 12.40 36.87 11.94
C LYS A 278 13.84 36.47 12.27
N ASP A 279 14.41 36.94 13.38
CA ASP A 279 15.79 36.64 13.76
C ASP A 279 15.91 35.18 14.24
N TRP A 280 14.96 34.72 15.06
CA TRP A 280 14.91 33.32 15.49
C TRP A 280 14.69 32.37 14.31
N PHE A 281 13.81 32.76 13.38
CA PHE A 281 13.61 32.01 12.14
C PHE A 281 14.90 31.95 11.30
N ASN A 282 15.59 33.08 11.12
CA ASN A 282 16.84 33.12 10.38
C ASN A 282 17.92 32.26 11.04
N ILE A 283 18.07 32.32 12.37
CA ILE A 283 19.00 31.46 13.11
C ILE A 283 18.66 29.98 12.85
N LEU A 284 17.38 29.59 12.94
CA LEU A 284 16.97 28.20 12.74
C LEU A 284 17.20 27.68 11.31
N VAL A 285 16.97 28.51 10.29
CA VAL A 285 17.09 28.08 8.88
C VAL A 285 18.52 28.20 8.35
N THR A 286 19.29 29.17 8.82
CA THR A 286 20.66 29.42 8.32
C THR A 286 21.73 28.64 9.07
N THR A 287 21.58 28.49 10.38
CA THR A 287 22.61 27.82 11.20
C THR A 287 22.60 26.30 10.99
N MET A 288 23.78 25.70 11.07
CA MET A 288 23.96 24.26 10.97
C MET A 288 23.09 23.46 11.98
N PRO A 289 23.11 23.76 13.30
CA PRO A 289 22.26 23.05 14.26
C PRO A 289 20.77 23.20 13.97
N GLY A 290 20.31 24.37 13.52
CA GLY A 290 18.91 24.58 13.16
C GLY A 290 18.48 23.74 11.94
N LYS A 291 19.31 23.68 10.89
CA LYS A 291 19.09 22.80 9.73
C LYS A 291 18.99 21.32 10.11
N PHE A 292 19.79 20.88 11.08
CA PHE A 292 19.72 19.52 11.60
C PHE A 292 18.41 19.24 12.34
N ILE A 293 17.94 20.17 13.17
CA ILE A 293 16.66 20.06 13.89
C ILE A 293 15.49 19.96 12.90
N ILE A 294 15.49 20.78 11.84
CA ILE A 294 14.48 20.71 10.77
C ILE A 294 14.53 19.35 10.06
N ALA A 295 15.72 18.82 9.78
CA ALA A 295 15.82 17.50 9.15
C ALA A 295 15.28 16.39 10.08
N LEU A 296 15.59 16.45 11.38
CA LEU A 296 15.11 15.49 12.37
C LEU A 296 13.58 15.54 12.53
N SER A 297 12.99 16.73 12.52
CA SER A 297 11.53 16.89 12.61
C SER A 297 10.82 16.26 11.42
N VAL A 298 11.36 16.44 10.21
CA VAL A 298 10.83 15.82 8.99
C VAL A 298 11.02 14.30 8.97
N VAL A 299 12.14 13.79 9.50
CA VAL A 299 12.32 12.34 9.71
C VAL A 299 11.23 11.79 10.61
N SER A 300 10.93 12.49 11.72
CA SER A 300 9.87 12.10 12.64
C SER A 300 8.49 12.08 11.96
N LEU A 301 8.19 13.05 11.09
CA LEU A 301 6.95 13.06 10.30
C LEU A 301 6.82 11.81 9.42
N PHE A 302 7.85 11.45 8.64
CA PHE A 302 7.79 10.27 7.78
C PHE A 302 7.72 8.97 8.58
N ALA A 303 8.42 8.89 9.72
CA ALA A 303 8.32 7.74 10.62
C ALA A 303 6.89 7.58 11.17
N SER A 304 6.25 8.70 11.55
CA SER A 304 4.88 8.76 12.05
C SER A 304 3.88 8.38 10.96
N LEU A 305 4.05 8.89 9.74
CA LEU A 305 3.24 8.53 8.57
C LEU A 305 3.31 7.03 8.29
N ASN A 306 4.52 6.45 8.28
CA ASN A 306 4.68 5.02 8.06
C ASN A 306 3.96 4.20 9.15
N LYS A 307 4.03 4.63 10.42
CA LYS A 307 3.35 3.96 11.52
C LYS A 307 1.83 4.10 11.39
N ALA A 308 1.32 5.29 11.08
CA ALA A 308 -0.10 5.53 10.82
C ALA A 308 -0.63 4.64 9.69
N VAL A 309 0.09 4.56 8.57
CA VAL A 309 -0.26 3.68 7.44
C VAL A 309 -0.24 2.21 7.85
N SER A 310 0.72 1.79 8.69
CA SER A 310 0.79 0.42 9.20
C SER A 310 -0.36 0.09 10.16
N LEU A 311 -0.86 1.07 10.91
CA LEU A 311 -2.00 0.93 11.83
C LEU A 311 -3.34 0.92 11.08
N CYS A 312 -3.42 1.59 9.92
CA CYS A 312 -4.57 1.55 9.02
C CYS A 312 -4.66 0.27 8.18
N LYS A 313 -3.74 -0.69 8.33
CA LYS A 313 -3.90 -2.00 7.68
C LYS A 313 -5.00 -2.77 8.40
N PRO A 314 -6.03 -3.26 7.68
CA PRO A 314 -7.09 -4.03 8.30
C PRO A 314 -6.47 -5.28 8.93
N VAL A 315 -6.90 -5.60 10.15
CA VAL A 315 -6.50 -6.83 10.82
C VAL A 315 -7.10 -7.97 10.02
N GLU A 316 -6.28 -8.63 9.18
CA GLU A 316 -6.67 -9.90 8.61
C GLU A 316 -6.82 -10.87 9.77
N TYR A 317 -8.06 -11.29 10.03
CA TYR A 317 -8.36 -12.34 10.98
C TYR A 317 -7.75 -13.64 10.45
N LYS A 318 -6.48 -13.89 10.80
CA LYS A 318 -5.90 -15.22 10.71
C LYS A 318 -6.45 -15.99 11.90
N ARG A 319 -7.39 -16.88 11.60
CA ARG A 319 -7.73 -17.98 12.49
C ARG A 319 -6.56 -18.95 12.58
#